data_AF-A0A7S2ST08-F1
#
_entry.id   AF-A0A7S2ST08-F1
#
_cell.length_a   1.000
_cell.length_b   1.000
_cell.length_c   1.000
_cell.angle_alpha   90.00
_cell.angle_beta   90.00
_cell.angle_gamma   90.00
#
_symmetry.space_group_name_H-M   'P 1'
#
loop_
_entity.id
_entity.type
_entity.pdbx_description
1 polymer ?
#
loop_
_entity_poly.entity_id
_entity_poly.type
_entity_poly.pdbx_seq_one_letter_code
_entity_poly.pdbx_strand_id
1 'polypeptide(L)'
;VAPGGMANFTLCIFRNNSADRAGGAVAVAEEASAAVSGTVFTRNSAATGGAVAVAGDVLVTSSNFTMNEAELGGALALTASSASLRAKGVVLAGNGASTAGGGVFVSAGANLTMQWSTVETNTAGTGGGLAG
;
A
#
# COMPACT_ATOMS: atom_id res chain seq x y z
N VAL A 1 7.99 -10.30 0.43
CA VAL A 1 9.25 -10.28 -0.34
C VAL A 1 10.38 -10.09 0.64
N ALA A 2 11.26 -11.08 0.75
CA ALA A 2 12.41 -11.05 1.67
C ALA A 2 13.51 -10.12 1.14
N PRO A 3 14.44 -9.66 1.99
CA PRO A 3 15.58 -8.84 1.57
C PRO A 3 16.35 -9.47 0.40
N GLY A 4 16.77 -8.66 -0.57
CA GLY A 4 17.38 -9.10 -1.83
C GLY A 4 16.41 -9.78 -2.82
N GLY A 5 15.16 -10.00 -2.41
CA GLY A 5 14.13 -10.62 -3.23
C GLY A 5 13.47 -9.63 -4.20
N MET A 6 13.02 -10.17 -5.33
CA MET A 6 12.19 -9.45 -6.29
C MET A 6 10.89 -10.22 -6.52
N ALA A 7 9.76 -9.53 -6.46
CA ALA A 7 8.46 -10.09 -6.82
C ALA A 7 7.81 -9.29 -7.95
N ASN A 8 7.12 -9.98 -8.84
CA ASN A 8 6.36 -9.36 -9.93
C ASN A 8 4.92 -9.89 -9.92
N PHE A 9 3.96 -8.98 -9.83
CA PHE A 9 2.53 -9.27 -9.83
C PHE A 9 1.90 -8.56 -11.02
N THR A 10 1.44 -9.33 -11.99
CA THR A 10 0.81 -8.81 -13.21
C THR A 10 -0.56 -9.46 -13.38
N LEU A 11 -1.60 -8.64 -13.52
CA LEU A 11 -2.98 -9.10 -13.72
C LEU A 11 -3.46 -10.07 -12.63
N CYS A 12 -3.05 -9.82 -11.39
CA CYS A 12 -3.44 -10.62 -10.24
C CYS A 12 -4.67 -10.03 -9.51
N ILE A 13 -5.27 -10.83 -8.64
CA ILE A 13 -6.27 -10.38 -7.67
C ILE A 13 -5.88 -10.88 -6.29
N PHE A 14 -5.64 -9.95 -5.37
CA PHE A 14 -5.46 -10.20 -3.95
C PHE A 14 -6.71 -9.74 -3.21
N ARG A 15 -7.48 -10.70 -2.68
CA ARG A 15 -8.74 -10.43 -1.99
C ARG A 15 -8.85 -11.18 -0.68
N ASN A 16 -9.42 -10.51 0.33
CA ASN A 16 -9.71 -11.11 1.64
C ASN A 16 -8.47 -11.77 2.29
N ASN A 17 -7.28 -11.20 2.09
CA ASN A 17 -6.08 -11.65 2.78
C ASN A 17 -5.88 -10.81 4.05
N SER A 18 -5.40 -11.46 5.12
CA SER A 18 -5.14 -10.80 6.39
C SER A 18 -3.79 -11.20 6.96
N ALA A 19 -3.13 -10.24 7.61
CA ALA A 19 -1.91 -10.49 8.37
C ALA A 19 -1.93 -9.67 9.66
N ASP A 20 -1.42 -10.22 10.76
CA ASP A 20 -1.46 -9.53 12.06
C ASP A 20 -0.60 -8.27 12.08
N ARG A 21 0.48 -8.23 11.27
CA ARG A 21 1.49 -7.17 11.36
C ARG A 21 1.52 -6.25 10.15
N ALA A 22 1.82 -6.76 8.96
CA ALA A 22 2.14 -5.90 7.83
C ALA A 22 1.74 -6.54 6.50
N GLY A 23 1.10 -5.75 5.64
CA GLY A 23 0.78 -6.15 4.28
C GLY A 23 -0.18 -7.33 4.24
N GLY A 24 -1.48 -7.07 4.37
CA GLY A 24 -2.50 -8.13 4.38
C GLY A 24 -2.40 -9.06 3.16
N ALA A 25 -1.97 -8.51 2.02
CA ALA A 25 -1.62 -9.29 0.83
C ALA A 25 -0.10 -9.39 0.59
N VAL A 26 0.62 -8.26 0.65
CA VAL A 26 2.05 -8.22 0.30
C VAL A 26 2.83 -7.37 1.29
N ALA A 27 3.85 -7.95 1.93
CA ALA A 27 4.86 -7.20 2.66
C ALA A 27 6.17 -7.19 1.86
N VAL A 28 6.74 -6.01 1.60
CA VAL A 28 8.04 -5.84 0.94
C VAL A 28 9.05 -5.40 1.98
N ALA A 29 10.03 -6.25 2.30
CA ALA A 29 11.07 -5.95 3.28
C ALA A 29 12.05 -4.88 2.77
N GLU A 30 12.89 -4.36 3.67
CA GLU A 30 14.04 -3.55 3.28
C GLU A 30 14.93 -4.33 2.30
N GLU A 31 15.59 -3.60 1.39
CA GLU A 31 16.43 -4.18 0.32
C GLU A 31 15.70 -5.16 -0.62
N ALA A 32 14.36 -5.23 -0.56
CA ALA A 32 13.53 -6.00 -1.46
C ALA A 32 12.83 -5.08 -2.47
N SER A 33 12.40 -5.66 -3.59
CA SER A 33 11.63 -4.94 -4.60
C SER A 33 10.37 -5.66 -5.04
N ALA A 34 9.35 -4.88 -5.43
CA ALA A 34 8.17 -5.42 -6.09
C ALA A 34 7.70 -4.55 -7.26
N ALA A 35 7.29 -5.20 -8.33
CA ALA A 35 6.57 -4.59 -9.44
C ALA A 35 5.13 -5.10 -9.46
N VAL A 36 4.17 -4.17 -9.51
CA VAL A 36 2.74 -4.45 -9.52
C VAL A 36 2.10 -3.76 -10.72
N SER A 37 1.41 -4.53 -11.56
CA SER A 37 0.75 -4.02 -12.77
C SER A 37 -0.61 -4.66 -13.00
N GLY A 38 -1.60 -3.84 -13.36
CA GLY A 38 -2.95 -4.33 -13.71
C GLY A 38 -3.61 -5.17 -12.62
N THR A 39 -3.24 -4.96 -11.36
CA THR A 39 -3.59 -5.84 -10.25
C THR A 39 -4.65 -5.20 -9.36
N VAL A 40 -5.53 -6.03 -8.78
CA VAL A 40 -6.57 -5.59 -7.84
C VAL A 40 -6.24 -6.08 -6.44
N PHE A 41 -6.25 -5.16 -5.47
CA PHE A 41 -6.20 -5.42 -4.04
C PHE A 41 -7.51 -4.99 -3.42
N THR A 42 -8.30 -5.93 -2.91
CA THR A 42 -9.58 -5.60 -2.30
C THR A 42 -9.85 -6.33 -1.00
N ARG A 43 -10.38 -5.63 0.02
CA ARG A 43 -10.73 -6.24 1.31
C ARG A 43 -9.57 -6.99 1.96
N ASN A 44 -8.35 -6.47 1.84
CA ASN A 44 -7.21 -7.00 2.59
C ASN A 44 -7.04 -6.18 3.87
N SER A 45 -6.54 -6.83 4.92
CA SER A 45 -6.37 -6.21 6.23
C SER A 45 -5.03 -6.54 6.89
N ALA A 46 -4.44 -5.55 7.56
CA ALA A 46 -3.29 -5.75 8.44
C ALA A 46 -3.14 -4.59 9.42
N ALA A 47 -2.30 -4.71 10.46
CA ALA A 47 -2.02 -3.55 11.32
C ALA A 47 -1.40 -2.38 10.52
N THR A 48 -0.49 -2.67 9.59
CA THR A 48 0.13 -1.65 8.73
C THR A 48 0.07 -2.05 7.26
N GLY A 49 -0.46 -1.16 6.41
CA GLY A 49 -0.62 -1.40 4.98
C GLY A 49 -1.64 -2.51 4.73
N GLY A 50 -2.93 -2.16 4.74
CA GLY A 50 -4.01 -3.16 4.71
C GLY A 50 -3.90 -4.12 3.53
N ALA A 51 -3.49 -3.61 2.38
CA ALA A 51 -3.07 -4.45 1.25
C ALA A 51 -1.55 -4.67 1.23
N VAL A 52 -0.78 -3.58 1.18
CA VAL A 52 0.65 -3.63 0.91
C VAL A 52 1.44 -2.78 1.89
N ALA A 53 2.38 -3.41 2.58
CA ALA A 53 3.37 -2.73 3.41
C ALA A 53 4.73 -2.68 2.70
N VAL A 54 5.36 -1.51 2.72
CA VAL A 54 6.56 -1.18 1.93
C VAL A 54 7.67 -0.69 2.85
N ALA A 55 8.69 -1.52 3.03
CA ALA A 55 9.97 -1.12 3.62
C ALA A 55 11.10 -1.03 2.56
N GLY A 56 10.90 -1.63 1.38
CA GLY A 56 11.82 -1.56 0.24
C GLY A 56 11.31 -0.69 -0.92
N ASP A 57 11.57 -1.12 -2.15
CA ASP A 57 11.22 -0.40 -3.38
C ASP A 57 10.01 -1.02 -4.10
N VAL A 58 8.96 -0.23 -4.33
CA VAL A 58 7.76 -0.70 -5.01
C VAL A 58 7.35 0.22 -6.16
N LEU A 59 7.10 -0.39 -7.31
CA LEU A 59 6.46 0.24 -8.46
C LEU A 59 5.05 -0.34 -8.63
N VAL A 60 4.04 0.53 -8.62
CA VAL A 60 2.65 0.17 -8.86
C VAL A 60 2.12 0.92 -10.07
N THR A 61 1.57 0.19 -11.03
CA THR A 61 1.05 0.77 -12.27
C THR A 61 -0.35 0.23 -12.56
N SER A 62 -1.26 1.11 -13.00
CA SER A 62 -2.59 0.74 -13.53
C SER A 62 -3.35 -0.27 -12.64
N SER A 63 -3.31 -0.06 -11.32
CA SER A 63 -3.79 -1.03 -10.31
C SER A 63 -4.80 -0.38 -9.37
N ASN A 64 -5.66 -1.20 -8.77
CA ASN A 64 -6.75 -0.72 -7.93
C ASN A 64 -6.66 -1.28 -6.50
N PHE A 65 -6.79 -0.41 -5.51
CA PHE A 65 -6.84 -0.74 -4.09
C PHE A 65 -8.18 -0.26 -3.54
N THR A 66 -9.05 -1.20 -3.17
CA THR A 66 -10.39 -0.89 -2.68
C THR A 66 -10.75 -1.58 -1.38
N MET A 67 -11.41 -0.87 -0.46
CA MET A 67 -11.94 -1.46 0.77
C MET A 67 -10.88 -2.22 1.58
N ASN A 68 -9.62 -1.78 1.55
CA ASN A 68 -8.58 -2.34 2.40
C ASN A 68 -8.56 -1.57 3.73
N GLU A 69 -8.22 -2.27 4.81
CA GLU A 69 -8.29 -1.72 6.17
C GLU A 69 -6.99 -1.94 6.93
N ALA A 70 -6.55 -0.93 7.69
CA ALA A 70 -5.40 -1.03 8.57
C ALA A 70 -5.47 -0.08 9.77
N GLU A 71 -4.48 -0.11 10.65
CA GLU A 71 -4.27 0.99 11.60
C GLU A 71 -3.56 2.17 10.91
N LEU A 72 -2.55 1.87 10.11
CA LEU A 72 -1.78 2.84 9.32
C LEU A 72 -1.76 2.44 7.84
N GLY A 73 -2.20 3.33 6.96
CA GLY A 73 -2.18 3.07 5.52
C GLY A 73 -3.23 2.04 5.13
N GLY A 74 -4.49 2.46 4.99
CA GLY A 74 -5.60 1.52 4.77
C GLY A 74 -5.41 0.62 3.56
N ALA A 75 -4.82 1.14 2.47
CA ALA A 75 -4.31 0.31 1.38
C ALA A 75 -2.79 0.09 1.48
N LEU A 76 -2.03 1.18 1.51
CA LEU A 76 -0.59 1.19 1.35
C LEU A 76 0.08 1.86 2.55
N ALA A 77 1.17 1.28 3.05
CA ALA A 77 1.96 1.93 4.09
C ALA A 77 3.45 1.83 3.76
N LEU A 78 4.13 2.97 3.70
CA LEU A 78 5.60 3.03 3.62
C LEU A 78 6.14 3.11 5.05
N THR A 79 6.84 2.08 5.50
CA THR A 79 7.13 1.84 6.93
C THR A 79 8.58 2.06 7.34
N ALA A 80 9.49 2.17 6.37
CA ALA A 80 10.92 2.41 6.61
C ALA A 80 11.32 3.76 6.00
N SER A 81 12.34 4.41 6.57
CA SER A 81 12.84 5.69 6.07
C SER A 81 13.47 5.58 4.67
N SER A 82 13.91 4.39 4.27
CA SER A 82 14.42 4.09 2.93
C SER A 82 13.33 3.65 1.94
N ALA A 83 12.08 3.47 2.41
CA ALA A 83 11.01 2.94 1.57
C ALA A 83 10.67 3.90 0.42
N SER A 84 10.48 3.35 -0.77
CA SER A 84 10.06 4.10 -1.96
C SER A 84 8.85 3.46 -2.61
N LEU A 85 7.80 4.25 -2.83
CA LEU A 85 6.64 3.85 -3.60
C LEU A 85 6.43 4.80 -4.78
N ARG A 86 6.47 4.24 -5.99
CA ARG A 86 6.08 4.95 -7.22
C ARG A 86 4.76 4.38 -7.71
N ALA A 87 3.71 5.17 -7.67
CA ALA A 87 2.38 4.79 -8.10
C ALA A 87 1.93 5.61 -9.32
N LYS A 88 1.53 4.92 -10.38
CA LYS A 88 1.16 5.51 -11.66
C LYS A 88 -0.18 4.95 -12.14
N GLY A 89 -1.17 5.79 -12.41
CA GLY A 89 -2.46 5.29 -12.90
C GLY A 89 -3.19 4.43 -11.88
N VAL A 90 -2.99 4.66 -10.58
CA VAL A 90 -3.60 3.84 -9.53
C VAL A 90 -4.91 4.44 -9.04
N VAL A 91 -5.80 3.59 -8.55
CA VAL A 91 -7.01 4.00 -7.83
C VAL A 91 -6.91 3.52 -6.38
N LEU A 92 -7.07 4.45 -5.45
CA LEU A 92 -7.21 4.18 -4.01
C LEU A 92 -8.60 4.65 -3.59
N ALA A 93 -9.54 3.71 -3.46
CA ALA A 93 -10.94 4.04 -3.18
C ALA A 93 -11.52 3.28 -1.98
N GLY A 94 -12.19 3.98 -1.07
CA GLY A 94 -12.90 3.34 0.04
C GLY A 94 -12.01 2.58 1.01
N ASN A 95 -10.72 2.92 1.13
CA ASN A 95 -9.81 2.30 2.08
C ASN A 95 -9.87 3.03 3.44
N GLY A 96 -9.70 2.27 4.52
CA GLY A 96 -9.85 2.76 5.89
C GLY A 96 -8.59 2.57 6.72
N ALA A 97 -8.18 3.60 7.47
CA ALA A 97 -7.16 3.47 8.51
C ALA A 97 -7.71 3.94 9.86
N SER A 98 -7.53 3.20 10.94
CA SER A 98 -8.01 3.66 12.26
C SER A 98 -7.22 4.87 12.77
N THR A 99 -5.94 4.99 12.39
CA THR A 99 -5.04 6.03 12.88
C THR A 99 -4.73 7.06 11.79
N ALA A 100 -4.05 6.67 10.71
CA ALA A 100 -3.59 7.63 9.70
C ALA A 100 -3.47 7.05 8.29
N GLY A 101 -3.72 7.89 7.29
CA GLY A 101 -3.51 7.58 5.88
C GLY A 101 -4.52 6.56 5.37
N GLY A 102 -5.78 6.95 5.23
CA GLY A 102 -6.85 6.00 4.87
C GLY A 102 -6.58 5.30 3.54
N GLY A 103 -5.99 5.98 2.56
CA GLY A 103 -5.40 5.37 1.38
C GLY A 103 -3.95 4.97 1.60
N VAL A 104 -3.08 5.96 1.84
CA VAL A 104 -1.64 5.75 2.02
C VAL A 104 -1.11 6.43 3.28
N PHE A 105 -0.28 5.72 4.03
CA PHE A 105 0.54 6.28 5.09
C PHE A 105 2.02 6.29 4.68
N VAL A 106 2.72 7.39 4.94
CA VAL A 106 4.14 7.58 4.59
C VAL A 106 4.93 7.88 5.86
N SER A 107 5.77 6.95 6.32
CA SER A 107 6.66 7.20 7.45
C SER A 107 7.69 8.30 7.15
N ALA A 108 8.18 8.95 8.21
CA ALA A 108 9.23 9.96 8.10
C ALA A 108 10.46 9.45 7.33
N GLY A 109 10.87 10.21 6.32
CA GLY A 109 12.00 9.88 5.43
C GLY A 109 11.62 9.04 4.20
N ALA A 110 10.49 8.32 4.23
CA ALA A 110 10.02 7.54 3.10
C ALA A 110 9.57 8.45 1.93
N ASN A 111 9.60 7.91 0.72
CA ASN A 111 9.28 8.66 -0.48
C ASN A 111 8.10 8.07 -1.25
N LEU A 112 7.03 8.85 -1.36
CA LEU A 112 5.87 8.55 -2.18
C LEU A 112 5.84 9.45 -3.42
N THR A 113 5.76 8.85 -4.59
CA THR A 113 5.44 9.54 -5.85
C THR A 113 4.15 8.99 -6.43
N MET A 114 3.15 9.84 -6.63
CA MET A 114 1.89 9.47 -7.28
C MET A 114 1.64 10.31 -8.53
N GLN A 115 1.31 9.66 -9.64
CA GLN A 115 1.04 10.31 -10.92
C GLN A 115 -0.20 9.72 -11.60
N TRP A 116 -1.03 10.58 -12.21
CA TRP A 116 -2.25 10.19 -12.94
C TRP A 116 -3.15 9.23 -12.16
N SER A 117 -3.25 9.43 -10.85
CA SER A 117 -3.90 8.50 -9.92
C SER A 117 -5.09 9.15 -9.24
N THR A 118 -6.05 8.34 -8.81
CA THR A 118 -7.25 8.79 -8.09
C THR A 118 -7.18 8.32 -6.65
N VAL A 119 -7.45 9.23 -5.71
CA VAL A 119 -7.54 8.95 -4.27
C VAL A 119 -8.87 9.50 -3.79
N GLU A 120 -9.83 8.61 -3.54
CA GLU A 120 -11.21 9.00 -3.24
C GLU A 120 -11.81 8.14 -2.13
N THR A 121 -12.81 8.69 -1.42
CA THR A 121 -13.63 7.95 -0.44
C THR A 121 -12.86 7.20 0.66
N ASN A 122 -11.59 7.53 0.90
CA ASN A 122 -10.77 6.92 1.95
C ASN A 122 -10.99 7.64 3.28
N THR A 123 -10.91 6.90 4.40
CA THR A 123 -11.19 7.42 5.74
C THR A 123 -10.06 7.12 6.71
N ALA A 124 -9.68 8.09 7.54
CA ALA A 124 -8.77 7.87 8.67
C ALA A 124 -8.94 8.91 9.77
N GLY A 125 -8.39 8.63 10.96
CA GLY A 125 -8.28 9.63 12.03
C GLY A 125 -7.49 10.86 11.59
N THR A 126 -6.37 10.64 10.90
CA THR A 126 -5.54 11.69 10.30
C THR A 126 -5.30 11.41 8.83
N GLY A 127 -5.62 12.37 7.95
CA GLY A 127 -5.35 12.25 6.50
C GLY A 127 -6.15 11.13 5.83
N GLY A 128 -7.44 11.39 5.55
CA GLY A 128 -8.36 10.40 4.99
C GLY A 128 -7.85 9.74 3.71
N GLY A 129 -7.25 10.50 2.79
CA GLY A 129 -6.56 9.93 1.63
C GLY A 129 -5.11 9.55 1.91
N LEU A 130 -4.33 10.53 2.37
CA LEU A 130 -2.88 10.48 2.50
C LEU A 130 -2.48 11.12 3.83
N ALA A 131 -1.52 10.52 4.52
CA ALA A 131 -0.87 11.08 5.71
C ALA A 131 0.64 10.77 5.72
N GLY A 132 1.42 11.64 6.37
CA GLY A 132 2.84 11.45 6.63
C GLY A 132 3.31 12.25 7.84
#